data_AF-A0AAD1ACT9-F1
#
_entry.id   AF-A0AAD1ACT9-F1
#
_cell.length_a   1.000
_cell.length_b   1.000
_cell.length_c   1.000
_cell.angle_alpha   90.00
_cell.angle_beta   90.00
_cell.angle_gamma   90.00
#
_symmetry.space_group_name_H-M   'P 1'
#
loop_
_entity.id
_entity.type
_entity.pdbx_description
1 polymer ?
#
loop_
_entity_poly.entity_id
_entity_poly.type
_entity_poly.pdbx_seq_one_letter_code
_entity_poly.pdbx_strand_id
1 'polypeptide(L)'
;MLFAVMGGLEDATDGWGFGGNFFRAIYFGDGPLLERVFAVLCTFLFFFFVGSATASVYVRWRQRGMLVFFTALGIVVLGVSALLTFTEGWKAFGEFFANIGFVGGYALSLIPTALAAVAGWAILRRATPRSS
;
A
#
# COMPACT_ATOMS: atom_id res chain seq x y z
N MET A 1 1.72 -5.75 -14.62
CA MET A 1 1.63 -6.79 -15.66
C MET A 1 2.95 -7.04 -16.36
N LEU A 2 3.60 -6.02 -16.96
CA LEU A 2 4.94 -6.19 -17.56
C LEU A 2 5.97 -6.81 -16.61
N PHE A 3 6.02 -6.35 -15.35
CA PHE A 3 6.93 -6.86 -14.32
C PHE A 3 6.74 -8.36 -14.03
N ALA A 4 5.49 -8.84 -14.06
CA ALA A 4 5.18 -10.24 -13.86
C ALA A 4 5.56 -11.08 -15.08
N VAL A 5 5.25 -10.60 -16.29
CA VAL A 5 5.63 -11.29 -17.53
C VAL A 5 7.14 -11.46 -17.62
N MET A 6 7.91 -10.41 -17.29
CA MET A 6 9.38 -10.48 -17.26
C MET A 6 9.89 -11.41 -16.16
N GLY A 7 9.26 -11.44 -14.99
CA GLY A 7 9.62 -12.37 -13.91
C GLY A 7 9.36 -13.85 -14.27
N GLY A 8 8.26 -14.15 -14.97
CA GLY A 8 8.02 -15.51 -15.47
C GLY A 8 9.00 -15.92 -16.56
N LEU A 9 9.45 -14.97 -17.38
CA LEU A 9 10.51 -15.22 -18.37
C LEU A 9 11.87 -15.48 -17.71
N GLU A 10 12.16 -14.79 -16.61
CA GLU A 10 13.35 -14.96 -15.79
C GLU A 10 13.37 -16.35 -15.12
N ASP A 11 12.22 -16.84 -14.63
CA ASP A 11 12.08 -18.21 -14.12
C ASP A 11 12.26 -19.26 -15.22
N ALA A 12 11.78 -18.99 -16.43
CA ALA A 12 11.95 -19.90 -17.58
C ALA A 12 13.38 -19.92 -18.15
N THR A 13 14.19 -18.90 -17.86
CA THR A 13 15.58 -18.74 -18.38
C THR A 13 16.64 -18.86 -17.30
N ASP A 14 16.25 -19.32 -16.11
CA ASP A 14 17.14 -19.51 -14.96
C ASP A 14 17.96 -18.25 -14.62
N GLY A 15 17.27 -17.10 -14.58
CA GLY A 15 17.91 -15.82 -14.32
C GLY A 15 18.74 -15.28 -15.49
N TRP A 16 18.19 -15.36 -16.70
CA TRP A 16 18.83 -14.86 -17.94
C TRP A 16 20.17 -15.55 -18.28
N GLY A 17 20.37 -16.77 -17.80
CA GLY A 17 21.61 -17.54 -18.01
C GLY A 17 22.79 -17.16 -17.10
N PHE A 18 22.60 -16.25 -16.15
CA PHE A 18 23.63 -15.89 -15.15
C PHE A 18 23.09 -15.83 -13.70
N GLY A 19 21.88 -16.35 -13.46
CA GLY A 19 21.27 -16.33 -12.12
C GLY A 19 20.84 -14.93 -11.65
N GLY A 20 20.55 -14.02 -12.58
CA GLY A 20 20.02 -12.69 -12.27
C GLY A 20 18.63 -12.76 -11.62
N ASN A 21 18.33 -11.80 -10.75
CA ASN A 21 17.03 -11.66 -10.07
C ASN A 21 16.54 -10.20 -10.17
N PHE A 22 16.36 -9.72 -11.40
CA PHE A 22 15.95 -8.34 -11.67
C PHE A 22 14.46 -8.12 -11.44
N PHE A 23 13.64 -9.07 -11.87
CA PHE A 23 12.19 -9.04 -11.68
C PHE A 23 11.74 -9.98 -10.55
N ARG A 24 12.65 -10.86 -10.10
CA ARG A 24 12.56 -11.68 -8.90
C ARG A 24 12.93 -10.99 -7.58
N ALA A 25 13.05 -9.66 -7.59
CA ALA A 25 13.59 -8.89 -6.48
C ALA A 25 13.09 -9.37 -5.10
N ILE A 26 14.05 -9.63 -4.20
CA ILE A 26 13.89 -10.12 -2.82
C ILE A 26 12.76 -9.42 -2.04
N TYR A 27 12.48 -8.16 -2.37
CA TYR A 27 11.43 -7.35 -1.75
C TYR A 27 10.00 -7.87 -1.96
N PHE A 28 9.72 -8.64 -3.02
CA PHE A 28 8.39 -9.17 -3.33
C PHE A 28 8.21 -10.64 -2.92
N GLY A 29 9.26 -11.26 -2.36
CA GLY A 29 9.30 -12.68 -2.03
C GLY A 29 9.64 -13.58 -3.21
N ASP A 30 10.33 -14.69 -2.94
CA ASP A 30 10.65 -15.73 -3.93
C ASP A 30 9.43 -16.59 -4.34
N GLY A 31 8.22 -16.19 -3.92
CA GLY A 31 6.98 -16.93 -4.15
C GLY A 31 6.55 -17.02 -5.63
N PRO A 32 5.52 -17.86 -5.91
CA PRO A 32 4.93 -18.03 -7.24
C PRO A 32 4.59 -16.72 -7.94
N LEU A 33 4.57 -16.74 -9.28
CA LEU A 33 4.27 -15.58 -10.12
C LEU A 33 3.00 -14.81 -9.70
N LEU A 34 1.96 -15.54 -9.28
CA LEU A 34 0.68 -14.96 -8.83
C LEU A 34 0.85 -14.07 -7.59
N GLU A 35 1.70 -14.47 -6.64
CA GLU A 35 1.97 -13.69 -5.43
C GLU A 35 2.67 -12.37 -5.77
N ARG A 36 3.62 -12.40 -6.72
CA ARG A 36 4.30 -11.19 -7.21
C ARG A 36 3.33 -10.25 -7.94
N VAL A 37 2.45 -10.79 -8.79
CA VAL A 37 1.38 -10.00 -9.45
C VAL A 37 0.49 -9.34 -8.41
N PHE A 38 0.07 -10.10 -7.39
CA PHE A 38 -0.79 -9.61 -6.33
C PHE A 38 -0.11 -8.52 -5.50
N ALA A 39 1.15 -8.69 -5.11
CA ALA A 39 1.92 -7.70 -4.37
C ALA A 39 2.07 -6.38 -5.14
N VAL A 40 2.41 -6.47 -6.42
CA VAL A 40 2.50 -5.30 -7.32
C VAL A 40 1.13 -4.63 -7.45
N LEU A 41 0.06 -5.39 -7.68
CA LEU A 41 -1.30 -4.86 -7.78
C LEU A 41 -1.71 -4.12 -6.50
N CYS A 42 -1.52 -4.73 -5.33
CA CYS A 42 -1.81 -4.11 -4.03
C CYS A 42 -1.05 -2.80 -3.84
N THR A 43 0.23 -2.80 -4.18
CA THR A 43 1.09 -1.60 -4.10
C THR A 43 0.57 -0.48 -4.99
N PHE A 44 0.25 -0.79 -6.26
CA PHE A 44 -0.32 0.19 -7.18
C PHE A 44 -1.67 0.75 -6.69
N LEU A 45 -2.57 -0.12 -6.21
CA LEU A 45 -3.86 0.29 -5.66
C LEU A 45 -3.68 1.19 -4.45
N PHE A 46 -2.78 0.83 -3.53
CA PHE A 46 -2.46 1.61 -2.34
C PHE A 46 -2.02 3.03 -2.72
N PHE A 47 -0.99 3.16 -3.54
CA PHE A 47 -0.51 4.49 -3.95
C PHE A 47 -1.54 5.27 -4.75
N PHE A 48 -2.30 4.60 -5.62
CA PHE A 48 -3.35 5.25 -6.41
C PHE A 48 -4.45 5.85 -5.52
N PHE A 49 -5.00 5.07 -4.59
CA PHE A 49 -6.10 5.54 -3.73
C PHE A 49 -5.62 6.51 -2.65
N VAL A 50 -4.44 6.30 -2.08
CA VAL A 50 -3.86 7.26 -1.12
C VAL A 50 -3.58 8.60 -1.81
N GLY A 51 -3.00 8.57 -3.02
CA GLY A 51 -2.77 9.76 -3.84
C GLY A 51 -4.09 10.46 -4.20
N SER A 52 -5.09 9.69 -4.63
CA SER A 52 -6.43 10.20 -4.98
C SER A 52 -7.16 10.81 -3.78
N ALA A 53 -7.09 10.19 -2.59
CA ALA A 53 -7.66 10.73 -1.37
C ALA A 53 -6.98 12.05 -0.97
N THR A 54 -5.65 12.10 -1.02
CA THR A 54 -4.87 13.31 -0.73
C THR A 54 -5.20 14.44 -1.71
N ALA A 55 -5.29 14.13 -3.01
CA ALA A 55 -5.70 15.09 -4.03
C ALA A 55 -7.14 15.60 -3.82
N SER A 56 -8.06 14.71 -3.45
CA SER A 56 -9.45 15.07 -3.15
C SER A 56 -9.56 16.02 -1.95
N VAL A 57 -8.80 15.76 -0.88
CA VAL A 57 -8.69 16.65 0.28
C VAL A 57 -8.14 18.02 -0.14
N TYR A 58 -7.09 18.04 -0.97
CA TYR A 58 -6.48 19.28 -1.44
C TYR A 58 -7.43 20.11 -2.29
N VAL A 59 -8.15 19.52 -3.24
CA VAL A 59 -9.09 20.26 -4.09
C VAL A 59 -10.25 20.83 -3.27
N ARG A 60 -10.69 20.12 -2.21
CA ARG A 60 -11.84 20.54 -1.39
C ARG A 60 -11.51 21.59 -0.33
N TRP A 61 -10.35 21.48 0.32
CA TRP A 61 -9.98 22.27 1.50
C TRP A 61 -8.57 22.89 1.44
N ARG A 62 -7.85 22.72 0.32
CA ARG A 62 -6.50 23.25 0.04
C ARG A 62 -5.52 22.95 1.18
N GLN A 63 -4.73 23.94 1.57
CA GLN A 63 -3.67 23.81 2.57
C GLN A 63 -4.20 23.42 3.96
N ARG A 64 -5.34 23.97 4.41
CA ARG A 64 -5.92 23.64 5.72
C ARG A 64 -6.32 22.17 5.82
N GLY A 65 -6.88 21.61 4.75
CA GLY A 65 -7.24 20.19 4.68
C GLY A 65 -6.01 19.28 4.75
N MET A 66 -4.94 19.63 4.04
CA MET A 66 -3.68 18.85 4.08
C MET A 66 -3.08 18.84 5.48
N LEU A 67 -3.04 19.97 6.17
CA LEU A 67 -2.52 20.05 7.54
C LEU A 67 -3.31 19.13 8.47
N VAL A 68 -4.64 19.22 8.46
CA VAL A 68 -5.50 18.35 9.29
C VAL A 68 -5.29 16.88 8.94
N PHE A 69 -5.19 16.53 7.66
CA PHE A 69 -4.97 15.16 7.20
C PHE A 69 -3.65 14.58 7.73
N PHE A 70 -2.53 15.30 7.54
CA PHE A 70 -1.22 14.83 8.01
C PHE A 70 -1.11 14.85 9.54
N THR A 71 -1.69 15.83 10.22
CA THR A 71 -1.73 15.84 11.68
C THR A 71 -2.54 14.67 12.23
N ALA A 72 -3.73 14.39 11.67
CA ALA A 72 -4.54 13.24 12.08
C ALA A 72 -3.80 11.93 11.82
N LEU A 73 -3.15 11.78 10.66
CA LEU A 73 -2.32 10.61 10.35
C LEU A 73 -1.18 10.45 11.34
N GLY A 74 -0.47 11.54 11.67
CA GLY A 74 0.61 11.54 12.65
C GLY A 74 0.12 11.12 14.04
N ILE A 75 -1.02 11.63 14.50
CA ILE A 75 -1.64 11.24 15.78
C ILE A 75 -1.96 9.74 15.80
N VAL A 76 -2.51 9.19 14.71
CA VAL A 76 -2.81 7.76 14.62
C VAL A 76 -1.54 6.91 14.71
N VAL A 77 -0.51 7.25 13.92
CA VAL A 77 0.76 6.52 13.91
C VAL A 77 1.44 6.57 15.28
N LEU A 78 1.49 7.75 15.90
CA LEU A 78 2.05 7.92 17.24
C LEU A 78 1.22 7.19 18.28
N GLY A 79 -0.10 7.23 18.20
CA GLY A 79 -1.01 6.54 19.12
C GLY A 79 -0.83 5.02 19.08
N VAL A 80 -0.74 4.44 17.88
CA VAL A 80 -0.45 3.01 17.70
C VAL A 80 0.94 2.66 18.23
N SER A 81 1.96 3.47 17.92
CA SER A 81 3.33 3.23 18.39
C SER A 81 3.43 3.33 19.91
N ALA A 82 2.75 4.29 20.52
CA ALA A 82 2.66 4.46 21.96
C ALA A 82 1.93 3.29 22.61
N LEU A 83 0.80 2.85 22.05
CA LEU A 83 0.09 1.64 22.50
C LEU A 83 1.01 0.42 22.50
N LEU A 84 1.68 0.14 21.38
CA LEU A 84 2.62 -0.98 21.29
C LEU A 84 3.78 -0.87 22.29
N THR A 85 4.21 0.34 22.60
CA THR A 85 5.27 0.57 23.59
C THR A 85 4.78 0.34 25.02
N PHE A 86 3.61 0.89 25.38
CA PHE A 86 3.05 0.74 26.73
C PHE A 86 2.54 -0.67 27.03
N THR A 87 2.12 -1.42 26.01
CA THR A 87 1.70 -2.82 26.17
C THR A 87 2.84 -3.82 25.93
N GLU A 88 4.08 -3.36 25.74
CA GLU A 88 5.24 -4.19 25.36
C GLU A 88 4.96 -5.09 24.11
N GLY A 89 4.05 -4.64 23.25
CA GLY A 89 3.48 -5.43 22.15
C GLY A 89 4.37 -5.53 20.92
N TRP A 90 5.53 -4.88 20.90
CA TRP A 90 6.46 -4.88 19.76
C TRP A 90 6.88 -6.28 19.32
N LYS A 91 7.08 -7.20 20.26
CA LYS A 91 7.43 -8.59 19.95
C LYS A 91 6.27 -9.30 19.23
N ALA A 92 5.06 -9.21 19.77
CA ALA A 92 3.87 -9.79 19.16
C ALA A 92 3.55 -9.17 17.79
N PHE A 93 3.79 -7.87 17.63
CA PHE A 93 3.66 -7.17 16.36
C PHE A 93 4.63 -7.72 15.30
N GLY A 94 5.90 -7.91 15.66
CA GLY A 94 6.89 -8.52 14.77
C GLY A 94 6.54 -9.97 14.41
N GLU A 95 6.13 -10.78 15.38
CA GLU A 95 5.70 -12.16 15.19
C GLU A 95 4.46 -12.26 14.29
N PHE A 96 3.50 -11.34 14.44
CA PHE A 96 2.32 -11.27 13.59
C PHE A 96 2.69 -11.06 12.11
N PHE A 97 3.56 -10.10 11.81
CA PHE A 97 4.03 -9.86 10.43
C PHE A 97 4.89 -11.00 9.90
N ALA A 98 5.71 -11.63 10.75
CA ALA A 98 6.47 -12.82 10.36
C ALA A 98 5.55 -14.01 10.01
N ASN A 99 4.49 -14.23 10.80
CA ASN A 99 3.54 -15.32 10.60
C ASN A 99 2.65 -15.14 9.37
N ILE A 100 2.22 -13.90 9.08
CA ILE A 100 1.38 -13.59 7.92
C ILE A 100 2.16 -13.64 6.61
N GLY A 101 3.48 -13.45 6.67
CA GLY A 101 4.35 -13.47 5.50
C GLY A 101 4.11 -12.32 4.53
N PHE A 102 4.82 -12.35 3.39
CA PHE A 102 4.81 -11.26 2.41
C PHE A 102 3.41 -11.00 1.82
N VAL A 103 2.74 -12.06 1.34
CA VAL A 103 1.42 -11.94 0.69
C VAL A 103 0.40 -11.29 1.61
N GLY A 104 0.34 -11.72 2.87
CA GLY A 104 -0.61 -11.17 3.80
C GLY A 104 -0.24 -9.75 4.26
N GLY A 105 1.05 -9.39 4.30
CA GLY A 105 1.49 -8.00 4.49
C GLY A 105 0.97 -7.08 3.39
N TYR A 106 1.08 -7.49 2.12
CA TYR A 106 0.48 -6.75 1.00
C TYR A 106 -1.05 -6.73 1.07
N ALA A 107 -1.70 -7.82 1.49
CA ALA A 107 -3.15 -7.84 1.69
C ALA A 107 -3.59 -6.85 2.79
N LEU A 108 -2.84 -6.71 3.88
CA LEU A 108 -3.12 -5.73 4.94
C LEU A 108 -3.05 -4.29 4.43
N SER A 109 -2.20 -3.99 3.43
CA SER A 109 -2.16 -2.66 2.79
C SER A 109 -3.47 -2.31 2.07
N LEU A 110 -4.32 -3.29 1.74
CA LEU A 110 -5.63 -3.03 1.15
C LEU A 110 -6.59 -2.38 2.15
N ILE A 111 -6.39 -2.52 3.46
CA ILE A 111 -7.22 -1.88 4.48
C ILE A 111 -7.13 -0.35 4.38
N PRO A 112 -5.94 0.29 4.50
CA PRO A 112 -5.83 1.73 4.32
C PRO A 112 -6.17 2.16 2.87
N THR A 113 -5.93 1.30 1.88
CA THR A 113 -6.35 1.55 0.49
C THR A 113 -7.86 1.72 0.37
N ALA A 114 -8.63 0.80 0.95
CA ALA A 114 -10.09 0.84 0.95
C ALA A 114 -10.62 2.06 1.71
N LEU A 115 -10.03 2.39 2.86
CA LEU A 115 -10.36 3.60 3.61
C LEU A 115 -10.10 4.86 2.79
N ALA A 116 -8.96 4.94 2.09
CA ALA A 116 -8.62 6.05 1.20
C ALA A 116 -9.60 6.14 0.01
N ALA A 117 -9.99 5.02 -0.57
CA ALA A 117 -11.00 4.96 -1.63
C ALA A 117 -12.36 5.50 -1.17
N VAL A 118 -12.83 5.04 -0.01
CA VAL A 118 -14.09 5.49 0.59
C VAL A 118 -14.03 6.97 0.96
N ALA A 119 -12.91 7.44 1.52
CA ALA A 119 -12.71 8.85 1.84
C ALA A 119 -12.73 9.72 0.57
N GLY A 120 -11.99 9.33 -0.47
CA GLY A 120 -11.99 10.02 -1.77
C GLY A 120 -13.39 10.10 -2.37
N TRP A 121 -14.12 8.97 -2.41
CA TRP A 121 -15.51 8.95 -2.86
C TRP A 121 -16.42 9.84 -2.01
N ALA A 122 -16.30 9.79 -0.68
CA ALA A 122 -17.13 10.56 0.23
C ALA A 122 -16.90 12.08 0.13
N ILE A 123 -15.68 12.50 -0.20
CA ILE A 123 -15.31 13.90 -0.43
C ILE A 123 -15.86 14.36 -1.78
N LEU A 124 -15.73 13.54 -2.82
CA LEU A 124 -16.10 13.89 -4.20
C LEU A 124 -17.60 13.79 -4.48
N ARG A 125 -18.36 12.90 -3.79
CA ARG A 125 -19.82 12.73 -4.01
C ARG A 125 -20.65 14.00 -3.77
N ARG A 126 -20.09 15.01 -3.10
CA ARG A 126 -20.75 16.31 -2.84
C ARG A 126 -20.27 17.43 -3.77
N ALA A 127 -19.38 17.14 -4.72
CA ALA A 127 -18.99 18.09 -5.74
C ALA A 127 -20.08 18.16 -6.81
N THR A 128 -20.95 19.17 -6.71
CA THR A 128 -21.90 19.49 -7.77
C THR A 128 -21.15 19.79 -9.07
N PRO A 129 -21.49 19.13 -10.19
CA PRO A 129 -20.89 19.45 -11.48
C PRO A 129 -21.22 20.90 -11.83
N ARG A 130 -20.19 21.69 -12.09
CA ARG A 130 -20.37 23.03 -12.68
C ARG A 130 -20.68 22.79 -14.15
N SER A 131 -21.94 22.92 -14.54
CA SER A 131 -22.30 23.05 -15.94
C SER A 131 -21.76 24.39 -16.43
N SER A 132 -20.66 24.36 -17.18
CA SER A 132 -20.30 25.43 -18.10
C SER A 132 -21.09 25.26 -19.40
#